data_AF-A0A2P0ZHX7-F1
#
_entry.id   AF-A0A2P0ZHX7-F1
#
_cell.length_a   1.000
_cell.length_b   1.000
_cell.length_c   1.000
_cell.angle_alpha   90.00
_cell.angle_beta   90.00
_cell.angle_gamma   90.00
#
_symmetry.space_group_name_H-M   'P 1'
#
loop_
_entity.id
_entity.type
_entity.pdbx_description
1 polymer ?
#
loop_
_entity_poly.entity_id
_entity_poly.type
_entity_poly.pdbx_seq_one_letter_code
_entity_poly.pdbx_strand_id
1 'polypeptide(L)' 'DQVTVAMTPRSEGSSVNLSPPLEQRVPDRGQQYQGRLAVTTHGLPCLAWASAQAKALSKHQDFNSAVQLVENFCRNP' A
#
# COMPACT_ATOMS: atom_id res chain seq x y z
N ASP A 1 -44.53 0.92 -25.92
CA ASP A 1 -43.75 1.72 -24.94
C ASP A 1 -42.29 1.32 -24.95
N GLN A 2 -41.41 2.13 -25.55
CA GLN A 2 -39.95 1.96 -25.38
C GLN A 2 -39.47 3.03 -24.39
N VAL A 3 -39.04 2.58 -23.21
CA VAL A 3 -38.44 3.42 -22.17
C VAL A 3 -36.97 3.62 -22.54
N THR A 4 -36.63 4.75 -23.13
CA THR A 4 -35.24 5.15 -23.37
C THR A 4 -34.68 5.78 -22.09
N VAL A 5 -33.80 5.09 -21.39
CA VAL A 5 -33.08 5.66 -20.24
C VAL A 5 -31.95 6.54 -20.79
N ALA A 6 -32.03 7.84 -20.54
CA ALA A 6 -30.98 8.80 -20.90
C ALA A 6 -29.70 8.51 -20.10
N MET A 7 -28.57 8.33 -20.80
CA MET A 7 -27.26 8.24 -20.15
C MET A 7 -26.82 9.65 -19.73
N THR A 8 -27.00 9.95 -18.44
CA THR A 8 -26.45 11.16 -17.82
C THR A 8 -24.92 11.15 -17.93
N PRO A 9 -24.28 12.21 -18.47
CA PRO A 9 -22.83 12.32 -18.38
C PRO A 9 -22.46 12.51 -16.91
N ARG A 10 -21.53 11.69 -16.43
CA ARG A 10 -21.02 11.72 -15.06
C ARG A 10 -20.37 13.08 -14.83
N SER A 11 -21.04 13.97 -14.11
CA SER A 11 -20.46 15.23 -13.67
C SER A 11 -19.16 14.93 -12.92
N GLU A 12 -18.04 15.39 -13.47
CA GLU A 12 -16.77 15.49 -12.74
C GLU A 12 -16.95 16.49 -11.60
N GLY A 13 -17.39 15.96 -10.46
CA GLY A 13 -17.47 16.69 -9.20
C GLY A 13 -16.07 16.91 -8.67
N SER A 14 -15.53 18.11 -8.95
CA SER A 14 -14.57 18.86 -8.14
C SER A 14 -13.58 18.01 -7.32
N SER A 15 -12.59 17.43 -8.00
CA SER A 15 -11.42 16.85 -7.35
C SER A 15 -10.68 17.96 -6.62
N VAL A 16 -10.76 17.96 -5.29
CA VAL A 16 -9.83 18.73 -4.46
C VAL A 16 -8.44 18.24 -4.86
N ASN A 17 -7.65 19.11 -5.50
CA ASN A 17 -6.24 18.85 -5.81
C ASN A 17 -5.44 18.76 -4.50
N LEU A 18 -5.64 17.68 -3.75
CA LEU A 18 -4.62 17.12 -2.88
C LEU A 18 -3.75 16.28 -3.79
N SER A 19 -2.94 16.94 -4.62
CA SER A 19 -1.82 16.26 -5.27
C SER A 19 -1.08 15.52 -4.15
N PRO A 20 -0.95 14.18 -4.21
CA PRO A 20 -0.11 13.48 -3.26
C PRO A 20 1.26 14.17 -3.25
N PRO A 21 1.89 14.37 -2.07
CA PRO A 21 3.26 14.87 -2.05
C PRO A 21 4.07 14.08 -3.05
N LEU A 22 4.80 14.76 -3.94
CA LEU A 22 5.69 14.11 -4.92
C LEU A 22 6.47 13.02 -4.18
N GLU A 23 6.09 11.76 -4.42
CA GLU A 23 6.71 10.65 -3.72
C GLU A 23 8.17 10.62 -4.15
N GLN A 24 9.04 11.04 -3.25
CA GLN A 24 10.47 10.99 -3.46
C GLN A 24 10.83 9.53 -3.69
N ARG A 25 11.60 9.27 -4.76
CA ARG A 25 12.08 7.93 -5.08
C ARG A 25 12.80 7.38 -3.85
N VAL A 26 12.31 6.25 -3.33
CA VAL A 26 12.97 5.55 -2.23
C VAL A 26 14.26 4.90 -2.77
N PRO A 27 15.43 5.19 -2.17
CA PRO A 27 16.70 4.61 -2.60
C PRO A 27 16.78 3.10 -2.30
N ASP A 28 17.84 2.45 -2.77
CA ASP A 28 18.21 1.07 -2.43
C ASP A 28 17.08 0.04 -2.61
N ARG A 29 16.23 0.26 -3.63
CA ARG A 29 15.06 -0.59 -3.92
C ARG A 29 14.12 -0.76 -2.71
N GLY A 30 13.95 0.30 -1.92
CA GLY A 30 13.01 0.30 -0.81
C GLY A 30 13.53 -0.29 0.51
N GLN A 31 14.81 -0.68 0.59
CA GLN A 31 15.41 -1.15 1.85
C GLN A 31 15.36 -0.08 2.96
N GLN A 32 15.50 1.19 2.58
CA GLN A 32 15.43 2.34 3.50
C GLN A 32 14.00 2.89 3.66
N TYR A 33 12.98 2.19 3.17
CA TYR A 33 11.60 2.65 3.27
C TYR A 33 11.10 2.61 4.72
N GLN A 34 10.76 3.78 5.26
CA GLN A 34 10.20 3.93 6.61
C GLN A 34 8.76 4.46 6.61
N GLY A 35 8.11 4.52 5.43
CA GLY A 35 6.74 4.99 5.32
C GLY A 35 5.72 4.07 6.00
N ARG A 36 4.46 4.54 6.02
CA ARG A 36 3.33 3.92 6.74
C ARG A 36 2.32 3.22 5.82
N LEU A 37 2.68 2.96 4.55
CA LEU A 37 1.79 2.23 3.64
C LEU A 37 1.63 0.79 4.13
N ALA A 38 0.39 0.31 4.19
CA ALA A 38 0.02 -1.01 4.71
C ALA A 38 -0.97 -1.75 3.80
N VAL A 39 -0.92 -1.45 2.50
CA VAL A 39 -1.80 -2.01 1.48
C VAL A 39 -0.96 -2.40 0.27
N THR A 40 -1.24 -3.56 -0.30
CA THR A 40 -0.56 -4.07 -1.50
C THR A 40 -1.02 -3.34 -2.77
N THR A 41 -0.30 -3.53 -3.88
CA THR A 41 -0.67 -2.97 -5.19
C THR A 41 -2.06 -3.42 -5.69
N HIS A 42 -2.55 -4.57 -5.20
CA HIS A 42 -3.88 -5.09 -5.51
C HIS A 42 -4.96 -4.65 -4.51
N GLY A 43 -4.65 -3.75 -3.57
CA GLY A 43 -5.61 -3.23 -2.60
C GLY A 43 -5.85 -4.12 -1.37
N LEU A 44 -5.09 -5.20 -1.18
CA LEU A 44 -5.21 -6.07 -0.01
C LEU A 44 -4.43 -5.51 1.19
N PRO A 45 -4.98 -5.58 2.43
CA PRO A 45 -4.30 -5.10 3.62
C PRO A 45 -3.12 -6.00 4.01
N CYS A 46 -2.05 -5.39 4.53
CA CYS A 46 -0.88 -6.09 5.03
C CYS A 46 -1.15 -6.75 6.39
N LEU A 47 -0.55 -7.93 6.60
CA LEU A 47 -0.51 -8.58 7.91
C LEU A 47 0.46 -7.84 8.83
N ALA A 48 0.14 -7.80 10.13
CA ALA A 48 1.05 -7.28 11.14
C ALA A 48 2.31 -8.16 11.23
N TRP A 49 3.49 -7.53 11.24
CA TRP A 49 4.78 -8.21 11.36
C TRP A 49 4.89 -9.01 12.66
N ALA A 50 4.26 -8.54 13.74
CA ALA A 50 4.21 -9.23 15.02
C ALA A 50 3.26 -10.45 15.04
N SER A 51 2.41 -10.63 14.02
CA SER A 51 1.42 -11.71 13.96
C SER A 51 2.08 -13.08 13.85
N ALA A 52 1.40 -14.12 14.37
CA ALA A 52 1.87 -15.50 14.28
C ALA A 52 2.04 -15.96 12.82
N GLN A 53 1.13 -15.56 11.94
CA GLN A 53 1.17 -15.91 10.51
C GLN A 53 2.39 -15.30 9.81
N ALA A 54 2.65 -14.00 9.99
CA ALA A 54 3.82 -13.35 9.39
C ALA A 54 5.13 -13.96 9.90
N LYS A 55 5.23 -14.23 11.21
CA LYS A 55 6.41 -14.89 11.81
C LYS A 55 6.62 -16.31 11.25
N ALA A 56 5.56 -17.09 11.08
CA ALA A 56 5.65 -18.43 10.51
C ALA A 56 6.16 -18.40 9.06
N LEU A 57 5.64 -17.47 8.24
CA LEU A 57 6.07 -17.28 6.85
C LEU A 57 7.51 -16.75 6.73
N SER A 58 8.00 -16.06 7.76
CA SER A 58 9.34 -15.45 7.78
C SER A 58 10.41 -16.34 8.40
N LYS A 59 10.04 -17.47 9.01
CA LYS A 59 10.91 -18.28 9.88
C LYS A 59 12.23 -18.73 9.24
N HIS A 60 12.26 -18.92 7.92
CA HIS A 60 13.42 -19.45 7.19
C HIS A 60 14.00 -18.45 6.18
N GLN A 61 13.65 -17.17 6.31
CA GLN A 61 14.16 -16.11 5.44
C GLN A 61 15.34 -15.40 6.10
N ASP A 62 16.34 -15.04 5.30
CA ASP A 62 17.51 -14.28 5.73
C ASP A 62 17.22 -12.77 5.65
N PHE A 63 16.56 -12.24 6.68
CA PHE A 63 16.19 -10.83 6.76
C PHE A 63 17.33 -9.99 7.33
N ASN A 64 17.61 -8.87 6.68
CA ASN A 64 18.54 -7.88 7.17
C ASN A 64 18.00 -7.27 8.48
N SER A 65 18.68 -7.57 9.58
CA SER A 65 18.34 -7.07 10.93
C SER A 65 18.30 -5.53 11.06
N ALA A 66 18.87 -4.79 10.11
CA ALA A 66 18.78 -3.33 10.07
C ALA A 66 17.37 -2.82 9.68
N VAL A 67 16.55 -3.65 9.03
CA VAL A 67 15.19 -3.26 8.60
C VAL A 67 14.21 -3.46 9.74
N GLN A 68 13.65 -2.35 10.23
CA GLN A 68 12.67 -2.40 11.32
C GLN A 68 11.27 -2.79 10.82
N LEU A 69 10.80 -3.93 11.32
CA LEU A 69 9.48 -4.50 11.02
C LEU A 69 8.42 -3.93 11.98
N VAL A 70 7.90 -2.74 11.67
CA VAL A 70 6.97 -1.98 12.51
C VAL A 70 5.51 -2.17 12.06
N GLU A 71 4.61 -2.42 13.01
CA GLU A 71 3.16 -2.62 12.80
C GLU A 71 2.87 -3.60 11.64
N ASN A 72 2.18 -3.15 10.59
CA ASN A 72 1.92 -3.89 9.35
C ASN A 72 2.39 -3.11 8.10
N PHE A 73 3.37 -2.21 8.25
CA PHE A 73 3.82 -1.39 7.13
C PHE A 73 4.67 -2.19 6.13
N CYS A 74 4.55 -1.87 4.84
CA CYS A 74 5.36 -2.47 3.78
C CYS A 74 6.85 -2.26 4.09
N ARG A 75 7.65 -3.33 3.99
CA ARG A 75 9.12 -3.30 4.18
C ARG A 75 9.78 -4.22 3.16
N ASN A 76 11.06 -3.96 2.90
CA ASN A 76 11.94 -4.84 2.14
C ASN A 76 13.09 -5.28 3.07
N PRO A 77 12.81 -6.23 3.99
CA PRO A 77 13.81 -6.75 4.93
C PRO A 77 14.87 -7.60 4.25
#